data_AF-A0AAW0VRI7-F1
#
_entry.id   AF-A0AAW0VRI7-F1
#
_cell.length_a   1.000
_cell.length_b   1.000
_cell.length_c   1.000
_cell.angle_alpha   90.00
_cell.angle_beta   90.00
_cell.angle_gamma   90.00
#
_symmetry.space_group_name_H-M   'P 1'
#
loop_
_entity.id
_entity.type
_entity.pdbx_description
1 polymer ?
#
loop_
_entity_poly.entity_id
_entity_poly.type
_entity_poly.pdbx_seq_one_letter_code
_entity_poly.pdbx_strand_id
1 'polypeptide(L)'
;MVTEARSEEQVAAARAWLQAESVWLVHRGGFCAARQLRETDSGEALPDGRVRVKLEHNGDVIEVDEDDVEKANPPPYDRCEDLAQLRHLNESSVLHTLRQRYGSNLIHTYAGAAMVVINPTSPLAIYSEKVIQMFKGCKLEDMPPHIYSAAQASYRDLLATRRDQSIVFLGRSGAGKTTNFRHILHYLALAAGAANKVLTVEKLNAISTLLEAFGNSRTVMNTNATRFTQIFSLDFDHSGQIASASVQVYMPEKTRVVRRPEGEPNYHIFYQLLSGADNDLRRALGLDNLSEPNLFMTPLQR
;
A
#
# COMPACT_ATOMS: atom_id res chain seq x y z
N MET A 1 -2.60 -30.49 -7.56
CA MET A 1 -2.22 -29.73 -8.77
C MET A 1 -3.07 -30.22 -9.92
N VAL A 2 -4.24 -29.61 -10.11
CA VAL A 2 -4.98 -29.75 -11.37
C VAL A 2 -4.51 -28.57 -12.21
N THR A 3 -3.59 -28.82 -13.13
CA THR A 3 -3.26 -27.87 -14.18
C THR A 3 -4.51 -27.70 -15.05
N GLU A 4 -5.26 -26.63 -14.86
CA GLU A 4 -6.32 -26.27 -15.80
C GLU A 4 -5.70 -26.13 -17.20
N ALA A 5 -6.21 -26.91 -18.15
CA ALA A 5 -5.77 -26.86 -19.53
C ALA A 5 -6.07 -25.47 -20.10
N ARG A 6 -5.04 -24.78 -20.59
CA ARG A 6 -5.19 -23.46 -21.24
C ARG A 6 -6.09 -23.61 -22.46
N SER A 7 -7.03 -22.69 -22.64
CA SER A 7 -7.95 -22.72 -23.79
C SER A 7 -7.19 -22.54 -25.11
N GLU A 8 -7.73 -23.07 -26.22
CA GLU A 8 -7.11 -22.94 -27.55
C GLU A 8 -6.89 -21.47 -27.94
N GLU A 9 -7.81 -20.58 -27.55
CA GLU A 9 -7.67 -19.12 -27.74
C GLU A 9 -6.49 -18.53 -26.96
N GLN A 10 -6.27 -18.96 -25.72
CA GLN A 10 -5.12 -18.52 -24.92
C GLN A 10 -3.79 -19.01 -25.52
N VAL A 11 -3.78 -20.23 -26.08
CA VAL A 11 -2.60 -20.79 -26.76
C VAL A 11 -2.33 -20.06 -28.08
N ALA A 12 -3.37 -19.74 -28.85
CA ALA A 12 -3.25 -18.99 -30.11
C ALA A 12 -2.76 -17.55 -29.86
N ALA A 13 -3.33 -16.87 -28.86
CA ALA A 13 -2.88 -15.53 -28.45
C ALA A 13 -1.43 -15.53 -27.96
N ALA A 14 -1.03 -16.54 -27.16
CA ALA A 14 0.34 -16.68 -26.70
C ALA A 14 1.33 -16.94 -27.86
N ARG A 15 0.94 -17.74 -28.87
CA ARG A 15 1.75 -17.99 -30.07
C ARG A 15 1.89 -16.74 -30.94
N ALA A 16 0.79 -16.03 -31.18
CA ALA A 16 0.81 -14.76 -31.93
C ALA A 16 1.67 -13.71 -31.23
N TRP A 17 1.62 -13.63 -29.91
CA TRP A 17 2.45 -12.72 -29.10
C TRP A 17 3.94 -13.09 -29.14
N LEU A 18 4.28 -14.38 -29.04
CA LEU A 18 5.66 -14.88 -29.18
C LEU A 18 6.25 -14.57 -30.56
N GLN A 19 5.42 -14.50 -31.58
CA GLN A 19 5.82 -14.10 -32.93
C GLN A 19 5.93 -12.59 -33.12
N ALA A 20 5.32 -11.79 -32.23
CA ALA A 20 5.20 -10.34 -32.38
C ALA A 20 6.31 -9.54 -31.68
N GLU A 21 7.27 -10.18 -31.00
CA GLU A 21 8.38 -9.55 -30.26
C GLU A 21 7.96 -8.26 -29.53
N SER A 22 6.90 -8.38 -28.73
CA SER A 22 6.36 -7.25 -27.97
C SER A 22 7.36 -6.80 -26.92
N VAL A 23 7.58 -5.48 -26.88
CA VAL A 23 8.54 -4.81 -26.01
C VAL A 23 7.93 -3.56 -25.38
N TRP A 24 8.54 -3.10 -24.31
CA TRP A 24 8.33 -1.79 -23.73
C TRP A 24 9.47 -0.88 -24.18
N LEU A 25 9.13 0.28 -24.74
CA LEU A 25 10.09 1.35 -24.96
C LEU A 25 10.06 2.28 -23.75
N VAL A 26 11.21 2.39 -23.07
CA VAL A 26 11.42 3.29 -21.93
C VAL A 26 11.78 4.68 -22.44
N HIS A 27 11.22 5.71 -21.81
CA HIS A 27 11.54 7.09 -22.12
C HIS A 27 11.35 7.99 -20.89
N ARG A 28 11.75 9.26 -20.99
CA ARG A 28 11.72 10.21 -19.86
C ARG A 28 10.33 10.40 -19.21
N GLY A 29 9.26 10.06 -19.93
CA GLY A 29 7.87 10.17 -19.48
C GLY A 29 7.27 8.87 -18.92
N GLY A 30 8.05 7.78 -18.85
CA GLY A 30 7.60 6.46 -18.45
C GLY A 30 7.96 5.41 -19.50
N PHE A 31 6.97 4.66 -19.97
CA PHE A 31 7.15 3.62 -20.98
C PHE A 31 5.93 3.51 -21.88
N CYS A 32 6.12 2.94 -23.07
CA CYS A 32 5.04 2.68 -24.02
C CYS A 32 5.17 1.31 -24.68
N ALA A 33 4.04 0.73 -25.09
CA ALA A 33 4.03 -0.57 -25.77
C ALA A 33 4.52 -0.42 -27.21
N ALA A 34 5.41 -1.31 -27.63
CA ALA A 34 5.97 -1.35 -28.96
C ALA A 34 6.22 -2.79 -29.42
N ARG A 35 6.54 -2.95 -30.70
CA ARG A 35 7.01 -4.21 -31.29
C ARG A 35 8.38 -4.00 -31.90
N GLN A 36 9.32 -4.87 -31.57
CA GLN A 36 10.63 -4.85 -32.18
C GLN A 36 10.52 -5.40 -33.61
N LEU A 37 11.10 -4.68 -34.58
CA LEU A 37 11.15 -5.11 -35.97
C LEU A 37 12.45 -5.86 -36.21
N ARG A 38 12.37 -6.99 -36.93
CA ARG A 38 13.56 -7.77 -37.30
C ARG A 38 14.33 -7.08 -38.42
N GLU A 39 15.65 -7.22 -38.41
CA GLU A 39 16.54 -6.65 -39.44
C GLU A 39 16.13 -7.09 -40.86
N THR A 40 15.61 -8.31 -41.00
CA THR A 40 15.14 -8.86 -42.28
C THR A 40 13.99 -8.09 -42.93
N ASP A 41 13.17 -7.40 -42.13
CA ASP A 41 11.96 -6.72 -42.63
C ASP A 41 12.26 -5.31 -43.15
N SER A 42 13.49 -4.83 -42.95
CA SER A 42 13.76 -3.39 -42.92
C SER A 42 14.98 -2.95 -43.73
N GLY A 43 15.55 -3.86 -44.54
CA GLY A 43 16.40 -3.60 -45.72
C GLY A 43 17.82 -3.06 -45.47
N GLU A 44 18.03 -2.34 -44.37
CA GLU A 44 19.31 -1.72 -43.99
C GLU A 44 19.78 -2.22 -42.62
N ALA A 45 21.07 -2.53 -42.47
CA ALA A 45 21.64 -2.91 -41.18
C ALA A 45 21.77 -1.67 -40.28
N LEU A 46 21.29 -1.76 -39.04
CA LEU A 46 21.46 -0.70 -38.06
C LEU A 46 22.88 -0.73 -37.47
N PRO A 47 23.38 0.41 -36.95
CA PRO A 47 24.60 0.42 -36.15
C PRO A 47 24.46 -0.51 -34.93
N ASP A 48 25.58 -1.11 -34.49
CA ASP A 48 25.62 -1.96 -33.29
C ASP A 48 24.99 -1.24 -32.09
N GLY A 49 24.08 -1.93 -31.39
CA GLY A 49 23.37 -1.41 -30.21
C GLY A 49 22.11 -0.58 -30.51
N ARG A 50 21.67 -0.49 -31.77
CA ARG A 50 20.39 0.17 -32.12
C ARG A 50 19.35 -0.81 -32.63
N VAL A 51 18.10 -0.56 -32.26
CA VAL A 51 16.96 -1.38 -32.66
C VAL A 51 15.84 -0.50 -33.23
N ARG A 52 15.09 -1.05 -34.19
CA ARG A 52 13.88 -0.42 -34.71
C ARG A 52 12.66 -0.95 -33.97
N VAL A 53 11.90 -0.03 -33.39
CA VAL A 53 10.66 -0.34 -32.69
C VAL A 53 9.49 0.35 -33.36
N LYS A 54 8.40 -0.40 -33.55
CA LYS A 54 7.12 0.13 -34.01
C LYS A 54 6.21 0.34 -32.80
N LEU A 55 5.87 1.60 -32.54
CA LEU A 55 5.01 2.00 -31.43
C LEU A 55 3.57 1.51 -31.66
N GLU A 56 2.93 0.92 -30.64
CA GLU A 56 1.57 0.36 -30.81
C GLU A 56 0.47 1.42 -30.90
N HIS A 57 0.69 2.62 -30.35
CA HIS A 57 -0.37 3.65 -30.24
C HIS A 57 -0.57 4.48 -31.51
N ASN A 58 0.49 4.77 -32.25
CA ASN A 58 0.48 5.57 -33.50
C ASN A 58 0.98 4.77 -34.71
N GLY A 59 1.66 3.64 -34.50
CA GLY A 59 2.25 2.84 -35.58
C GLY A 59 3.57 3.40 -36.10
N ASP A 60 4.11 4.45 -35.50
CA ASP A 60 5.36 5.07 -35.91
C ASP A 60 6.54 4.13 -35.65
N VAL A 61 7.49 4.11 -36.59
CA VAL A 61 8.73 3.34 -36.47
C VAL A 61 9.85 4.29 -36.11
N ILE A 62 10.53 3.99 -35.00
CA ILE A 62 11.63 4.80 -34.50
C ILE A 62 12.86 3.92 -34.24
N GLU A 63 14.03 4.53 -34.39
CA GLU A 63 15.31 3.93 -34.04
C GLU A 63 15.69 4.38 -32.64
N VAL A 64 15.95 3.42 -31.77
CA VAL A 64 16.26 3.64 -30.35
C VAL A 64 17.47 2.80 -29.96
N ASP A 65 18.05 3.15 -28.81
CA ASP A 65 19.09 2.34 -28.20
C ASP A 65 18.48 1.01 -27.71
N GLU A 66 19.21 -0.09 -27.83
CA GLU A 66 18.79 -1.39 -27.31
C GLU A 66 18.57 -1.34 -25.78
N ASP A 67 19.34 -0.50 -25.07
CA ASP A 67 19.23 -0.31 -23.62
C ASP A 67 17.89 0.35 -23.20
N ASP A 68 17.22 1.06 -24.11
CA ASP A 68 15.90 1.67 -23.86
C ASP A 68 14.73 0.69 -24.08
N VAL A 69 15.02 -0.56 -24.46
CA VAL A 69 14.00 -1.55 -24.83
C VAL A 69 13.95 -2.70 -23.82
N GLU A 70 12.82 -2.81 -23.11
CA GLU A 70 12.58 -3.91 -22.18
C GLU A 70 11.61 -4.94 -22.77
N LYS A 71 11.79 -6.23 -22.46
CA LYS A 71 10.85 -7.28 -22.92
C LYS A 71 9.47 -7.12 -22.29
N ALA A 72 8.41 -7.12 -23.09
CA ALA A 72 7.06 -7.12 -22.54
C ALA A 72 6.68 -8.52 -22.03
N ASN A 73 5.76 -8.60 -21.08
CA ASN A 73 5.17 -9.87 -20.69
C ASN A 73 3.95 -10.19 -21.57
N PRO A 74 3.62 -11.48 -21.78
CA PRO A 74 2.37 -11.87 -22.43
C PRO A 74 1.12 -11.33 -21.70
N PRO A 75 0.00 -11.05 -22.41
CA PRO A 75 -1.22 -10.50 -21.81
C PRO A 75 -1.79 -11.24 -20.58
N PRO A 76 -1.65 -12.58 -20.44
CA PRO A 76 -2.07 -13.27 -19.20
C PRO A 76 -1.40 -12.74 -17.92
N TYR A 77 -0.25 -12.07 -18.02
CA TYR A 77 0.47 -11.51 -16.87
C TYR A 77 0.07 -10.06 -16.54
N ASP A 78 -0.78 -9.41 -17.34
CA ASP A 78 -1.17 -8.00 -17.17
C ASP A 78 -1.76 -7.70 -15.79
N ARG A 79 -2.43 -8.68 -15.16
CA ARG A 79 -3.02 -8.54 -13.83
C ARG A 79 -2.53 -9.60 -12.85
N CYS A 80 -1.31 -10.11 -13.06
CA CYS A 80 -0.70 -11.11 -12.20
C CYS A 80 -0.79 -10.71 -10.72
N GLU A 81 -1.12 -11.67 -9.85
CA GLU A 81 -1.30 -11.42 -8.42
C GLU A 81 0.02 -11.27 -7.66
N ASP A 82 1.08 -11.88 -8.18
CA ASP A 82 2.43 -11.83 -7.63
C ASP A 82 3.43 -11.39 -8.69
N LEU A 83 4.06 -10.23 -8.46
CA LEU A 83 5.06 -9.68 -9.37
C LEU A 83 6.27 -10.61 -9.55
N ALA A 84 6.56 -11.49 -8.59
CA ALA A 84 7.64 -12.47 -8.72
C ALA A 84 7.34 -13.58 -9.75
N GLN A 85 6.09 -13.71 -10.20
CA GLN A 85 5.68 -14.67 -11.23
C GLN A 85 5.74 -14.10 -12.66
N LEU A 86 6.12 -12.83 -12.83
CA LEU A 86 6.33 -12.24 -14.15
C LEU A 86 7.45 -13.00 -14.89
N ARG A 87 7.23 -13.31 -16.17
CA ARG A 87 8.24 -13.96 -17.02
C ARG A 87 9.46 -13.07 -17.23
N HIS A 88 9.20 -11.78 -17.43
CA HIS A 88 10.21 -10.74 -17.57
C HIS A 88 10.03 -9.75 -16.43
N LEU A 89 10.94 -9.78 -15.45
CA LEU A 89 10.92 -8.87 -14.33
C LEU A 89 11.73 -7.62 -14.68
N ASN A 90 11.04 -6.59 -15.15
CA ASN A 90 11.60 -5.27 -15.47
C ASN A 90 10.67 -4.16 -14.96
N GLU A 91 11.17 -2.92 -14.95
CA GLU A 91 10.45 -1.80 -14.36
C GLU A 91 9.14 -1.52 -15.10
N SER A 92 9.16 -1.53 -16.44
CA SER A 92 7.96 -1.27 -17.25
C SER A 92 6.87 -2.31 -17.02
N SER A 93 7.22 -3.60 -16.93
CA SER A 93 6.25 -4.66 -16.69
C SER A 93 5.65 -4.59 -15.29
N VAL A 94 6.46 -4.32 -14.26
CA VAL A 94 5.96 -4.14 -12.90
C VAL A 94 5.00 -2.95 -12.82
N LEU A 95 5.38 -1.81 -13.40
CA LEU A 95 4.54 -0.62 -13.42
C LEU A 95 3.25 -0.84 -14.22
N HIS A 96 3.32 -1.54 -15.36
CA HIS A 96 2.15 -1.90 -16.16
C HIS A 96 1.19 -2.79 -15.35
N THR A 97 1.68 -3.86 -14.74
CA THR A 97 0.85 -4.75 -13.92
C THR A 97 0.20 -4.00 -12.76
N LEU A 98 0.96 -3.17 -12.04
CA LEU A 98 0.43 -2.35 -10.95
C LEU A 98 -0.63 -1.36 -11.46
N ARG A 99 -0.43 -0.73 -12.62
CA ARG A 99 -1.39 0.19 -13.25
C ARG A 99 -2.68 -0.51 -13.65
N GLN A 100 -2.60 -1.69 -14.28
CA GLN A 100 -3.76 -2.48 -14.69
C GLN A 100 -4.58 -2.97 -13.48
N ARG A 101 -3.89 -3.43 -12.44
CA ARG A 101 -4.52 -3.85 -11.18
C ARG A 101 -5.18 -2.67 -10.48
N TYR A 102 -4.49 -1.55 -10.36
CA TYR A 102 -5.05 -0.32 -9.78
C TYR A 102 -6.29 0.16 -10.54
N GLY A 103 -6.25 0.18 -11.87
CA GLY A 103 -7.40 0.51 -12.72
C GLY A 103 -8.60 -0.44 -12.55
N SER A 104 -8.35 -1.65 -12.04
CA SER A 104 -9.39 -2.64 -11.68
C SER A 104 -9.78 -2.61 -10.20
N ASN A 105 -9.39 -1.58 -9.43
CA ASN A 105 -9.55 -1.47 -7.97
C ASN A 105 -8.86 -2.58 -7.15
N LEU A 106 -7.87 -3.26 -7.72
CA LEU A 106 -7.06 -4.28 -7.05
C LEU A 106 -5.80 -3.61 -6.48
N ILE A 107 -5.91 -3.03 -5.30
CA ILE A 107 -4.84 -2.20 -4.71
C ILE A 107 -3.69 -2.98 -4.06
N HIS A 108 -3.91 -4.26 -3.75
CA HIS A 108 -2.92 -5.15 -3.14
C HIS A 108 -2.33 -6.05 -4.22
N THR A 109 -1.00 -6.22 -4.20
CA THR A 109 -0.29 -7.11 -5.12
C THR A 109 0.88 -7.74 -4.35
N TYR A 110 1.07 -9.06 -4.47
CA TYR A 110 2.26 -9.70 -3.90
C TYR A 110 3.51 -9.31 -4.69
N ALA A 111 4.64 -9.32 -4.01
CA ALA A 111 5.97 -9.13 -4.57
C ALA A 111 6.91 -10.13 -3.90
N GLY A 112 6.71 -11.42 -4.22
CA GLY A 112 7.34 -12.53 -3.51
C GLY A 112 6.92 -12.54 -2.04
N ALA A 113 7.90 -12.41 -1.14
CA ALA A 113 7.64 -12.38 0.31
C ALA A 113 7.05 -11.04 0.82
N ALA A 114 7.11 -9.98 0.00
CA ALA A 114 6.57 -8.67 0.34
C ALA A 114 5.21 -8.42 -0.32
N MET A 115 4.56 -7.32 0.06
CA MET A 115 3.32 -6.86 -0.58
C MET A 115 3.45 -5.39 -0.96
N VAL A 116 3.03 -5.07 -2.17
CA VAL A 116 2.87 -3.70 -2.66
C VAL A 116 1.41 -3.31 -2.51
N VAL A 117 1.18 -2.17 -1.85
CA VAL A 117 -0.16 -1.59 -1.67
C VAL A 117 -0.17 -0.19 -2.24
N ILE A 118 -1.09 0.07 -3.17
CA ILE A 118 -1.29 1.40 -3.75
C ILE A 118 -2.52 2.03 -3.09
N ASN A 119 -2.35 3.19 -2.45
CA ASN A 119 -3.47 3.87 -1.78
C ASN A 119 -4.56 4.24 -2.80
N PRO A 120 -5.81 3.73 -2.67
CA PRO A 120 -6.90 4.00 -3.61
C PRO A 120 -7.37 5.45 -3.62
N THR A 121 -7.01 6.26 -2.62
CA THR A 121 -7.50 7.65 -2.41
C THR A 121 -9.02 7.79 -2.21
N SER A 122 -9.77 6.71 -2.41
CA SER A 122 -11.20 6.57 -2.18
C SER A 122 -11.48 5.30 -1.36
N PRO A 123 -12.59 5.25 -0.60
CA PRO A 123 -12.94 4.07 0.18
C PRO A 123 -13.34 2.90 -0.74
N LEU A 124 -12.74 1.73 -0.49
CA LEU A 124 -13.11 0.47 -1.17
C LEU A 124 -13.83 -0.46 -0.19
N ALA A 125 -14.83 -1.19 -0.69
CA ALA A 125 -15.64 -2.15 0.09
C ALA A 125 -14.92 -3.50 0.33
N ILE A 126 -13.60 -3.48 0.53
CA ILE A 126 -12.76 -4.67 0.74
C ILE A 126 -12.47 -4.94 2.23
N TYR A 127 -12.77 -3.98 3.10
CA TYR A 127 -12.56 -4.09 4.54
C TYR A 127 -13.89 -4.32 5.25
N SER A 128 -14.28 -5.57 5.39
CA SER A 128 -15.47 -5.96 6.17
C SER A 128 -15.22 -7.24 6.97
N GLU A 129 -16.04 -7.48 7.99
CA GLU A 129 -15.98 -8.72 8.78
C GLU A 129 -16.19 -9.97 7.92
N LYS A 130 -17.03 -9.88 6.88
CA LYS A 130 -17.22 -10.98 5.92
C LYS A 130 -15.92 -11.35 5.22
N VAL A 131 -15.15 -10.36 4.78
CA VAL A 131 -13.84 -10.60 4.16
C VAL A 131 -12.86 -11.16 5.18
N ILE A 132 -12.86 -10.68 6.43
CA ILE A 132 -12.02 -11.25 7.50
C ILE A 132 -12.28 -12.76 7.66
N GLN A 133 -13.55 -13.18 7.71
CA GLN A 133 -13.90 -14.60 7.82
C GLN A 133 -13.46 -15.42 6.59
N MET A 134 -13.48 -14.83 5.39
CA MET A 134 -13.00 -15.51 4.18
C MET A 134 -11.50 -15.80 4.20
N PHE A 135 -10.68 -14.94 4.84
CA PHE A 135 -9.24 -15.15 4.93
C PHE A 135 -8.84 -16.00 6.15
N LYS A 136 -9.73 -16.12 7.15
CA LYS A 136 -9.43 -16.83 8.40
C LYS A 136 -9.15 -18.31 8.13
N GLY A 137 -7.96 -18.76 8.52
CA GLY A 137 -7.54 -20.16 8.41
C GLY A 137 -7.04 -20.59 7.01
N CYS A 138 -7.13 -19.71 6.01
CA CYS A 138 -6.68 -20.02 4.65
C CYS A 138 -5.15 -20.09 4.55
N LYS A 139 -4.66 -20.85 3.56
CA LYS A 139 -3.25 -20.87 3.19
C LYS A 139 -2.95 -19.75 2.20
N LEU A 140 -1.71 -19.28 2.18
CA LEU A 140 -1.29 -18.18 1.31
C LEU A 140 -1.61 -18.43 -0.17
N GLU A 141 -1.42 -19.68 -0.63
CA GLU A 141 -1.71 -20.12 -2.00
C GLU A 141 -3.19 -20.01 -2.38
N ASP A 142 -4.09 -20.06 -1.39
CA ASP A 142 -5.54 -19.98 -1.59
C ASP A 142 -6.06 -18.53 -1.40
N MET A 143 -5.19 -17.58 -1.04
CA MET A 143 -5.58 -16.21 -0.67
C MET A 143 -5.15 -15.21 -1.75
N PRO A 144 -6.09 -14.46 -2.36
CA PRO A 144 -5.71 -13.38 -3.27
C PRO A 144 -4.95 -12.28 -2.49
N PRO A 145 -4.17 -11.44 -3.18
CA PRO A 145 -3.44 -10.36 -2.54
C PRO A 145 -4.36 -9.46 -1.72
N HIS A 146 -4.12 -9.40 -0.41
CA HIS A 146 -4.86 -8.54 0.50
C HIS A 146 -4.07 -8.31 1.79
N ILE A 147 -4.22 -7.18 2.46
CA ILE A 147 -3.50 -6.95 3.73
C ILE A 147 -3.81 -8.02 4.81
N TYR A 148 -4.99 -8.65 4.73
CA TYR A 148 -5.38 -9.76 5.60
C TYR A 148 -4.62 -11.06 5.31
N SER A 149 -4.16 -11.30 4.08
CA SER A 149 -3.33 -12.47 3.81
C SER A 149 -1.97 -12.34 4.48
N ALA A 150 -1.38 -11.14 4.51
CA ALA A 150 -0.16 -10.86 5.27
C ALA A 150 -0.35 -11.09 6.78
N ALA A 151 -1.48 -10.62 7.33
CA ALA A 151 -1.83 -10.83 8.73
C ALA A 151 -2.05 -12.32 9.07
N GLN A 152 -2.81 -13.03 8.23
CA GLN A 152 -3.10 -14.45 8.39
C GLN A 152 -1.85 -15.32 8.24
N ALA A 153 -1.00 -15.05 7.26
CA ALA A 153 0.26 -15.76 7.07
C ALA A 153 1.16 -15.59 8.30
N SER A 154 1.33 -14.35 8.76
CA SER A 154 2.12 -14.06 9.98
C SER A 154 1.54 -14.75 11.21
N TYR A 155 0.23 -14.69 11.42
CA TYR A 155 -0.42 -15.34 12.56
C TYR A 155 -0.28 -16.87 12.51
N ARG A 156 -0.44 -17.47 11.32
CA ARG A 156 -0.23 -18.92 11.14
C ARG A 156 1.22 -19.31 11.40
N ASP A 157 2.17 -18.54 10.90
CA ASP A 157 3.61 -18.82 11.05
C ASP A 157 4.04 -18.67 12.52
N LEU A 158 3.48 -17.69 13.26
CA LEU A 158 3.64 -17.57 14.71
C LEU A 158 3.20 -18.86 15.42
N LEU A 159 2.01 -19.38 15.13
CA LEU A 159 1.48 -20.59 15.78
C LEU A 159 2.26 -21.85 15.39
N ALA A 160 2.64 -21.97 14.11
CA ALA A 160 3.32 -23.14 13.59
C ALA A 160 4.78 -23.22 14.04
N THR A 161 5.51 -22.10 14.02
CA THR A 161 6.93 -22.05 14.33
C THR A 161 7.22 -21.73 15.79
N ARG A 162 6.24 -21.22 16.54
CA ARG A 162 6.39 -20.69 17.91
C ARG A 162 7.48 -19.60 18.00
N ARG A 163 7.63 -18.81 16.92
CA ARG A 163 8.56 -17.68 16.85
C ARG A 163 7.81 -16.39 16.57
N ASP A 164 8.26 -15.32 17.21
CA ASP A 164 7.69 -13.99 17.05
C ASP A 164 7.73 -13.52 15.59
N GLN A 165 6.69 -12.79 15.19
CA GLN A 165 6.51 -12.28 13.82
C GLN A 165 6.38 -10.77 13.83
N SER A 166 6.83 -10.13 12.75
CA SER A 166 6.76 -8.67 12.60
C SER A 166 6.21 -8.29 11.24
N ILE A 167 5.25 -7.37 11.21
CA ILE A 167 4.75 -6.76 9.97
C ILE A 167 5.16 -5.29 9.96
N VAL A 168 5.95 -4.91 8.95
CA VAL A 168 6.53 -3.56 8.83
C VAL A 168 5.91 -2.83 7.65
N PHE A 169 5.38 -1.64 7.90
CA PHE A 169 4.77 -0.79 6.87
C PHE A 169 5.78 0.26 6.40
N LEU A 170 6.16 0.19 5.12
CA LEU A 170 7.09 1.12 4.50
C LEU A 170 6.37 2.00 3.47
N GLY A 171 6.88 3.21 3.26
CA GLY A 171 6.36 4.13 2.24
C GLY A 171 6.35 5.59 2.68
N ARG A 172 6.19 6.50 1.71
CA ARG A 172 6.14 7.95 1.94
C ARG A 172 4.89 8.36 2.74
N SER A 173 4.86 9.62 3.22
CA SER A 173 3.64 10.18 3.82
C SER A 173 2.47 10.10 2.82
N GLY A 174 1.28 9.76 3.28
CA GLY A 174 0.09 9.59 2.42
C GLY A 174 -0.04 8.23 1.73
N ALA A 175 0.95 7.33 1.83
CA ALA A 175 0.88 6.00 1.21
C ALA A 175 -0.14 5.03 1.85
N GLY A 176 -0.82 5.41 2.95
CA GLY A 176 -1.84 4.57 3.60
C GLY A 176 -1.32 3.59 4.66
N LYS A 177 -0.08 3.76 5.14
CA LYS A 177 0.53 2.89 6.18
C LYS A 177 -0.35 2.72 7.42
N THR A 178 -0.78 3.83 8.03
CA THR A 178 -1.58 3.84 9.26
C THR A 178 -2.93 3.15 9.08
N THR A 179 -3.56 3.31 7.91
CA THR A 179 -4.83 2.65 7.56
C THR A 179 -4.66 1.14 7.44
N ASN A 180 -3.64 0.68 6.71
CA ASN A 180 -3.33 -0.75 6.58
C ASN A 180 -2.98 -1.38 7.93
N PHE A 181 -2.19 -0.68 8.75
CA PHE A 181 -1.89 -1.08 10.12
C PHE A 181 -3.15 -1.31 10.96
N ARG A 182 -4.13 -0.39 10.93
CA ARG A 182 -5.41 -0.55 11.61
C ARG A 182 -6.20 -1.77 11.11
N HIS A 183 -6.23 -1.98 9.79
CA HIS A 183 -6.91 -3.15 9.21
C HIS A 183 -6.27 -4.47 9.65
N ILE A 184 -4.94 -4.57 9.73
CA ILE A 184 -4.27 -5.76 10.28
C ILE A 184 -4.64 -6.01 11.74
N LEU A 185 -4.61 -4.97 12.59
CA LEU A 185 -4.98 -5.13 13.99
C LEU A 185 -6.43 -5.59 14.16
N HIS A 186 -7.35 -5.04 13.36
CA HIS A 186 -8.75 -5.47 13.35
C HIS A 186 -8.89 -6.93 12.91
N TYR A 187 -8.15 -7.33 11.87
CA TYR A 187 -8.12 -8.71 11.41
C TYR A 187 -7.64 -9.64 12.53
N LEU A 188 -6.49 -9.35 13.15
CA LEU A 188 -5.92 -10.20 14.20
C LEU A 188 -6.84 -10.29 15.43
N ALA A 189 -7.43 -9.18 15.85
CA ALA A 189 -8.36 -9.14 16.98
C ALA A 189 -9.59 -10.04 16.76
N LEU A 190 -10.09 -10.13 15.52
CA LEU A 190 -11.25 -10.96 15.16
C LEU A 190 -10.87 -12.41 14.80
N ALA A 191 -9.73 -12.61 14.14
CA ALA A 191 -9.29 -13.93 13.68
C ALA A 191 -8.75 -14.79 14.83
N ALA A 192 -7.86 -14.23 15.66
CA ALA A 192 -7.30 -14.91 16.82
C ALA A 192 -8.25 -14.90 18.03
N GLY A 193 -9.05 -13.84 18.15
CA GLY A 193 -9.81 -13.56 19.36
C GLY A 193 -8.91 -13.08 20.51
N ALA A 194 -9.52 -12.63 21.60
CA ALA A 194 -8.80 -12.15 22.77
C ALA A 194 -9.31 -12.84 24.04
N ALA A 195 -8.39 -13.39 24.84
CA ALA A 195 -8.69 -13.91 26.16
C ALA A 195 -9.23 -12.77 27.03
N ASN A 196 -10.28 -13.04 27.82
CA ASN A 196 -10.89 -12.08 28.75
C ASN A 196 -11.27 -10.71 28.14
N LYS A 197 -11.49 -10.63 26.81
CA LYS A 197 -11.78 -9.37 26.10
C LYS A 197 -10.73 -8.27 26.36
N VAL A 198 -9.46 -8.66 26.55
CA VAL A 198 -8.35 -7.72 26.79
C VAL A 198 -8.28 -6.70 25.67
N LEU A 199 -8.38 -7.17 24.42
CA LEU A 199 -8.40 -6.34 23.21
C LEU A 199 -9.69 -6.55 22.43
N THR A 200 -10.47 -5.48 22.26
CA THR A 200 -11.68 -5.45 21.42
C THR A 200 -11.50 -4.44 20.29
N VAL A 201 -12.30 -4.56 19.23
CA VAL A 201 -12.29 -3.60 18.12
C VAL A 201 -12.60 -2.18 18.61
N GLU A 202 -13.52 -2.04 19.56
CA GLU A 202 -13.84 -0.75 20.19
C GLU A 202 -12.63 -0.14 20.92
N LYS A 203 -11.88 -0.94 21.69
CA LYS A 203 -10.65 -0.49 22.35
C LYS A 203 -9.57 -0.10 21.35
N LEU A 204 -9.41 -0.85 20.26
CA LEU A 204 -8.47 -0.51 19.18
C LEU A 204 -8.82 0.83 18.50
N ASN A 205 -10.12 1.05 18.26
CA ASN A 205 -10.60 2.34 17.75
C ASN A 205 -10.33 3.47 18.74
N ALA A 206 -10.57 3.26 20.04
CA ALA A 206 -10.30 4.26 21.07
C ALA A 206 -8.80 4.62 21.17
N ILE A 207 -7.91 3.60 21.16
CA ILE A 207 -6.45 3.80 21.14
C ILE A 207 -6.05 4.61 19.89
N SER A 208 -6.59 4.23 18.72
CA SER A 208 -6.31 4.94 17.47
C SER A 208 -6.74 6.41 17.57
N THR A 209 -7.96 6.69 18.02
CA THR A 209 -8.47 8.06 18.20
C THR A 209 -7.55 8.89 19.09
N LEU A 210 -7.07 8.33 20.21
CA LEU A 210 -6.15 9.02 21.13
C LEU A 210 -4.81 9.33 20.44
N LEU A 211 -4.21 8.33 19.80
CA LEU A 211 -2.92 8.48 19.12
C LEU A 211 -3.00 9.46 17.95
N GLU A 212 -4.11 9.45 17.20
CA GLU A 212 -4.33 10.40 16.10
C GLU A 212 -4.53 11.83 16.62
N ALA A 213 -5.26 12.02 17.73
CA ALA A 213 -5.44 13.34 18.31
C ALA A 213 -4.11 13.99 18.71
N PHE A 214 -3.25 13.25 19.42
CA PHE A 214 -2.00 13.77 19.98
C PHE A 214 -0.80 13.67 19.03
N GLY A 215 -0.86 12.81 18.02
CA GLY A 215 0.30 12.48 17.19
C GLY A 215 0.12 12.70 15.69
N ASN A 216 -1.09 13.03 15.23
CA ASN A 216 -1.32 13.37 13.83
C ASN A 216 -1.50 14.88 13.62
N SER A 217 -1.11 15.31 12.44
CA SER A 217 -1.27 16.69 11.99
C SER A 217 -1.59 16.73 10.50
N ARG A 218 -2.21 17.82 10.06
CA ARG A 218 -2.45 18.09 8.64
C ARG A 218 -1.17 18.62 7.99
N THR A 219 -0.83 18.03 6.85
CA THR A 219 0.31 18.41 6.00
C THR A 219 -0.17 18.74 4.60
N VAL A 220 0.72 19.26 3.75
CA VAL A 220 0.40 19.54 2.33
C VAL A 220 -0.05 18.28 1.58
N MET A 221 0.57 17.12 1.87
CA MET A 221 0.30 15.86 1.16
C MET A 221 -0.75 14.97 1.82
N ASN A 222 -1.01 15.14 3.12
CA ASN A 222 -1.88 14.26 3.89
C ASN A 222 -2.56 15.04 5.03
N THR A 223 -3.89 15.00 5.06
CA THR A 223 -4.71 15.71 6.06
C THR A 223 -4.64 15.10 7.46
N ASN A 224 -4.24 13.82 7.58
CA ASN A 224 -4.11 13.11 8.85
C ASN A 224 -2.77 12.36 8.88
N ALA A 225 -1.66 13.11 8.85
CA ALA A 225 -0.32 12.55 8.81
C ALA A 225 0.17 12.19 10.21
N THR A 226 0.51 10.91 10.42
CA THR A 226 1.19 10.43 11.62
C THR A 226 2.61 11.00 11.71
N ARG A 227 2.92 11.75 12.78
CA ARG A 227 4.21 12.42 13.02
C ARG A 227 5.00 11.80 14.18
N PHE A 228 4.87 10.50 14.33
CA PHE A 228 5.59 9.66 15.28
C PHE A 228 5.74 8.25 14.70
N THR A 229 6.66 7.47 15.25
CA THR A 229 6.77 6.03 14.99
C THR A 229 6.06 5.28 16.10
N GLN A 230 5.36 4.19 15.78
CA GLN A 230 4.74 3.33 16.78
C GLN A 230 5.08 1.87 16.54
N ILE A 231 5.27 1.15 17.64
CA ILE A 231 5.34 -0.30 17.69
C ILE A 231 4.15 -0.78 18.50
N PHE A 232 3.34 -1.65 17.90
CA PHE A 232 2.19 -2.26 18.55
C PHE A 232 2.47 -3.75 18.66
N SER A 233 2.66 -4.23 19.89
CA SER A 233 2.96 -5.62 20.17
C SER A 233 1.71 -6.33 20.66
N LEU A 234 1.46 -7.52 20.11
CA LEU A 234 0.40 -8.44 20.51
C LEU A 234 1.04 -9.71 21.03
N ASP A 235 0.75 -10.07 22.27
CA ASP A 235 1.22 -11.31 22.86
C ASP A 235 0.10 -12.35 22.81
N PHE A 236 0.44 -13.55 22.37
CA PHE A 236 -0.50 -14.65 22.20
C PHE A 236 -0.23 -15.74 23.24
N ASP A 237 -1.30 -16.31 23.77
CA ASP A 237 -1.19 -17.45 24.68
C ASP A 237 -0.91 -18.77 23.93
N HIS A 238 -0.76 -19.86 24.68
CA HIS A 238 -0.51 -21.19 24.11
C HIS A 238 -1.61 -21.70 23.14
N SER A 239 -2.82 -21.14 23.24
CA SER A 239 -4.02 -21.51 22.47
C SER A 239 -4.17 -20.64 21.22
N GLY A 240 -3.31 -19.62 21.06
CA GLY A 240 -3.32 -18.68 19.97
C GLY A 240 -4.26 -17.48 20.18
N GLN A 241 -4.80 -17.28 21.38
CA GLN A 241 -5.61 -16.10 21.67
C GLN A 241 -4.74 -14.94 22.12
N ILE A 242 -5.17 -13.70 21.83
CA ILE A 242 -4.48 -12.51 22.30
C ILE A 242 -4.61 -12.42 23.83
N ALA A 243 -3.47 -12.46 24.53
CA ALA A 243 -3.36 -12.39 25.98
C ALA A 243 -3.06 -10.96 26.46
N SER A 244 -2.20 -10.24 25.74
CA SER A 244 -1.86 -8.84 26.02
C SER A 244 -1.57 -8.05 24.76
N ALA A 245 -1.65 -6.73 24.88
CA ALA A 245 -1.31 -5.78 23.84
C ALA A 245 -0.57 -4.59 24.46
N SER A 246 0.46 -4.09 23.79
CA SER A 246 1.18 -2.89 24.22
C SER A 246 1.48 -1.97 23.04
N VAL A 247 1.53 -0.66 23.31
CA VAL A 247 1.86 0.36 22.31
C VAL A 247 3.04 1.16 22.81
N GLN A 248 4.07 1.26 21.98
CA GLN A 248 5.26 2.05 22.23
C GLN A 248 5.34 3.15 21.17
N VAL A 249 5.40 4.41 21.62
CA VAL A 249 5.50 5.58 20.76
C VAL A 249 6.93 6.11 20.78
N TYR A 250 7.51 6.30 19.61
CA TYR A 250 8.88 6.74 19.39
C TYR A 250 8.93 7.99 18.52
N MET A 251 9.94 8.82 18.77
CA MET A 251 10.29 9.98 17.93
C MET A 251 9.10 10.88 17.54
N PRO A 252 8.27 11.35 18.51
CA PRO A 252 7.26 12.35 18.19
C PRO A 252 7.94 13.63 17.68
N GLU A 253 7.36 14.28 16.67
CA GLU A 253 7.85 15.54 16.10
C GLU A 253 7.67 16.74 17.05
N LYS A 254 8.48 16.77 18.12
CA LYS A 254 8.40 17.79 19.18
C LYS A 254 8.54 19.23 18.66
N THR A 255 9.27 19.43 17.56
CA THR A 255 9.49 20.76 16.97
C THR A 255 8.20 21.45 16.52
N ARG A 256 7.18 20.69 16.10
CA ARG A 256 5.87 21.21 15.69
C ARG A 256 5.09 21.85 16.84
N VAL A 257 5.35 21.44 18.08
CA VAL A 257 4.67 22.02 19.25
C VAL A 257 5.06 23.49 19.44
N VAL A 258 6.31 23.84 19.12
CA VAL A 258 6.89 25.17 19.37
C VAL A 258 7.13 25.98 18.09
N ARG A 259 6.94 25.40 16.91
CA ARG A 259 7.14 26.04 15.60
C ARG A 259 6.13 25.51 14.60
N ARG A 260 5.86 26.30 13.56
CA ARG A 260 5.02 25.88 12.42
C ARG A 260 5.90 25.53 11.22
N PRO A 261 6.35 24.26 11.07
CA PRO A 261 7.11 23.86 9.90
C PRO A 261 6.26 24.07 8.65
N GLU A 262 6.81 24.76 7.63
CA GLU A 262 6.16 24.98 6.32
C GLU A 262 4.76 25.65 6.41
N GLY A 263 4.47 26.36 7.51
CA GLY A 263 3.15 26.95 7.75
C GLY A 263 2.03 25.93 8.04
N GLU A 264 2.39 24.67 8.28
CA GLU A 264 1.44 23.60 8.55
C GLU A 264 0.74 23.78 9.92
N PRO A 265 -0.50 23.26 10.07
CA PRO A 265 -1.18 23.16 11.35
C PRO A 265 -0.39 22.38 12.42
N ASN A 266 -0.76 22.60 13.68
CA ASN A 266 -0.24 21.82 14.82
C ASN A 266 -0.94 20.44 14.93
N TYR A 267 -0.72 19.71 16.01
CA TYR A 267 -1.44 18.46 16.31
C TYR A 267 -2.94 18.70 16.48
N HIS A 268 -3.75 17.72 16.07
CA HIS A 268 -5.22 17.82 16.06
C HIS A 268 -5.80 18.14 17.44
N ILE A 269 -5.21 17.62 18.51
CA ILE A 269 -5.68 17.82 19.89
C ILE A 269 -5.82 19.29 20.26
N PHE A 270 -4.92 20.16 19.79
CA PHE A 270 -5.02 21.59 20.10
C PHE A 270 -6.27 22.21 19.48
N TYR A 271 -6.57 21.85 18.23
CA TYR A 271 -7.77 22.35 17.55
C TYR A 271 -9.04 21.74 18.13
N GLN A 272 -9.03 20.44 18.44
CA GLN A 272 -10.14 19.73 19.07
C GLN A 272 -10.47 20.30 20.45
N LEU A 273 -9.46 20.63 21.26
CA LEU A 273 -9.64 21.28 22.56
C LEU A 273 -10.27 22.67 22.41
N LEU A 274 -9.75 23.49 21.49
CA LEU A 274 -10.28 24.84 21.25
C LEU A 274 -11.70 24.84 20.69
N SER A 275 -12.08 23.86 19.90
CA SER A 275 -13.44 23.73 19.37
C SER A 275 -14.41 23.06 20.34
N GLY A 276 -13.96 22.06 21.09
CA GLY A 276 -14.81 21.15 21.86
C GLY A 276 -14.86 21.41 23.37
N ALA A 277 -13.97 22.21 23.94
CA ALA A 277 -14.00 22.54 25.36
C ALA A 277 -15.24 23.35 25.73
N ASP A 278 -15.92 22.95 26.80
CA ASP A 278 -17.01 23.70 27.42
C ASP A 278 -16.49 24.93 28.17
N ASN A 279 -17.41 25.80 28.60
CA ASN A 279 -17.03 27.07 29.23
C ASN A 279 -16.28 26.87 30.56
N ASP A 280 -16.57 25.80 31.30
CA ASP A 280 -15.91 25.54 32.57
C ASP A 280 -14.49 25.01 32.37
N LEU A 281 -14.27 24.10 31.40
CA LEU A 281 -12.93 23.65 31.03
C LEU A 281 -12.10 24.79 30.42
N ARG A 282 -12.70 25.67 29.61
CA ARG A 282 -12.01 26.86 29.08
C ARG A 282 -11.51 27.76 30.20
N ARG A 283 -12.37 28.04 31.20
CA ARG A 283 -12.00 28.85 32.37
C ARG A 283 -10.90 28.18 33.18
N ALA A 284 -11.01 26.88 33.42
CA ALA A 284 -10.01 26.11 34.17
C ALA A 284 -8.64 26.09 33.47
N LEU A 285 -8.61 26.08 32.13
CA LEU A 285 -7.40 26.07 31.33
C LEU A 285 -6.90 27.47 30.91
N GLY A 286 -7.61 28.53 31.30
CA GLY A 286 -7.26 29.92 30.92
C GLY A 286 -7.43 30.21 29.43
N LEU A 287 -8.38 29.56 28.75
CA LEU A 287 -8.63 29.67 27.31
C LEU A 287 -9.75 30.66 26.94
N ASP A 288 -10.20 31.48 27.89
CA ASP A 288 -11.36 32.35 27.73
C ASP A 288 -11.09 33.57 26.85
N ASN A 289 -9.84 34.02 26.82
CA ASN A 289 -9.42 35.29 26.22
C ASN A 289 -8.39 35.06 25.09
N LEU A 290 -8.78 34.30 24.08
CA LEU A 290 -7.98 34.06 22.86
C LEU A 290 -8.11 35.23 21.87
N SER A 291 -7.97 36.47 22.35
CA SER A 291 -8.04 37.68 21.52
C SER A 291 -6.79 37.88 20.67
N GLU A 292 -5.66 37.31 21.08
CA GLU A 292 -4.39 37.38 20.36
C GLU A 292 -4.17 36.14 19.48
N PRO A 293 -3.62 36.32 18.25
CA PRO A 293 -3.30 35.20 17.38
C PRO A 293 -2.19 34.33 17.98
N ASN A 294 -2.49 33.07 18.25
CA ASN A 294 -1.50 32.10 18.74
C ASN A 294 -0.43 31.83 17.68
N LEU A 295 0.82 32.21 17.94
CA LEU A 295 1.96 32.06 17.04
C LEU A 295 2.29 30.59 16.69
N PHE A 296 1.89 29.64 17.53
CA PHE A 296 2.17 28.21 17.39
C PHE A 296 1.04 27.43 16.73
N MET A 297 -0.09 28.07 16.46
CA MET A 297 -1.24 27.47 15.80
C MET A 297 -1.57 28.21 14.52
N THR A 298 -2.17 27.51 13.58
CA THR A 298 -2.86 28.17 12.47
C THR A 298 -4.24 28.62 12.96
N PRO A 299 -4.81 29.70 12.41
CA PRO A 299 -6.22 30.02 12.65
C PRO A 299 -7.10 28.81 12.33
N LEU A 300 -8.15 28.59 13.13
CA LEU A 300 -9.18 27.61 12.81
C LEU A 300 -9.80 28.01 11.47
N GLN A 301 -9.65 27.16 10.44
CA GLN A 301 -10.42 27.30 9.20
C GLN A 301 -11.88 27.00 9.58
N ARG A 302 -12.74 28.02 9.51
CA ARG A 302 -14.19 27.86 9.71
C ARG A 302 -14.80 27.08 8.57
#